data_AF-A0A2M8DB77-F1
#
_entry.id   AF-A0A2M8DB77-F1
#
_cell.length_a   1.000
_cell.length_b   1.000
_cell.length_c   1.000
_cell.angle_alpha   90.00
_cell.angle_beta   90.00
_cell.angle_gamma   90.00
#
_symmetry.space_group_name_H-M   'P 1'
#
loop_
_entity.id
_entity.type
_entity.pdbx_description
1 polymer ?
#
loop_
_entity_poly.entity_id
_entity_poly.type
_entity_poly.pdbx_seq_one_letter_code
_entity_poly.pdbx_strand_id
1 'polypeptide(L)' 'MDLNSFFNNKELLNLFIKAFAVVFSIIYLLFSIVLAKQADIMTKTVDTQKKPLIILVSLGQVGLGVGLLIYSLFL' A
#
# COMPACT_ATOMS: atom_id res chain seq x y z
N MET A 1 22.01 -13.59 -21.57
CA MET A 1 21.73 -12.18 -21.22
C MET A 1 22.48 -11.89 -19.93
N ASP A 2 23.47 -11.00 -19.97
CA ASP A 2 24.24 -10.64 -18.77
C ASP A 2 23.36 -9.81 -17.83
N LEU A 3 23.30 -10.19 -16.55
CA LEU A 3 22.62 -9.42 -15.49
C LEU A 3 23.06 -7.95 -15.51
N ASN A 4 24.33 -7.70 -15.83
CA ASN A 4 24.88 -6.35 -15.94
C ASN A 4 24.20 -5.50 -17.02
N SER A 5 23.77 -6.10 -18.13
CA SER A 5 23.04 -5.40 -19.21
C SER A 5 21.61 -5.01 -18.82
N PHE A 6 20.98 -5.77 -17.91
CA PHE A 6 19.65 -5.44 -17.37
C PHE A 6 19.69 -4.24 -16.42
N PHE A 7 20.70 -4.18 -15.53
CA PHE A 7 20.86 -3.05 -14.61
C PHE A 7 21.36 -1.77 -15.30
N ASN A 8 22.11 -1.88 -16.39
CA ASN A 8 22.55 -0.70 -17.15
C ASN A 8 21.46 -0.11 -18.04
N ASN A 9 20.41 -0.89 -18.35
CA ASN A 9 19.30 -0.40 -19.16
C ASN A 9 18.25 0.27 -18.26
N LYS A 10 18.35 1.61 -18.16
CA LYS A 10 17.46 2.44 -17.33
C LYS A 10 15.98 2.29 -17.68
N GLU A 11 15.65 2.07 -18.95
CA GLU A 11 14.24 1.94 -19.38
C GLU A 11 13.64 0.62 -18.90
N LEU A 12 14.36 -0.49 -19.08
CA LEU A 12 13.93 -1.80 -18.59
C LEU A 12 13.81 -1.81 -17.06
N LEU A 13 14.78 -1.20 -16.36
CA LEU A 13 14.76 -1.11 -14.91
C LEU A 13 13.59 -0.23 -14.42
N ASN A 14 13.28 0.88 -15.10
CA ASN A 14 12.14 1.71 -14.75
C ASN A 14 10.81 0.98 -14.96
N LEU A 15 10.66 0.26 -16.08
CA LEU A 15 9.45 -0.52 -16.37
C LEU A 15 9.26 -1.65 -15.35
N PHE A 16 10.34 -2.31 -14.94
CA PHE A 16 10.32 -3.31 -13.88
C PHE A 16 9.87 -2.72 -12.54
N ILE A 17 10.48 -1.61 -12.10
CA ILE A 17 10.11 -0.96 -10.84
C ILE A 17 8.66 -0.49 -10.88
N LYS A 18 8.21 0.10 -11.98
CA LYS A 18 6.83 0.54 -12.16
C LYS A 18 5.84 -0.62 -12.03
N ALA A 19 6.08 -1.72 -12.73
CA ALA A 19 5.22 -2.90 -12.67
C ALA A 19 5.12 -3.47 -11.25
N PHE A 20 6.26 -3.58 -10.55
CA PHE A 20 6.29 -4.03 -9.16
C PHE A 20 5.59 -3.03 -8.23
N ALA A 21 5.86 -1.74 -8.35
CA ALA A 21 5.20 -0.72 -7.54
C ALA A 21 3.67 -0.78 -7.68
N VAL A 22 3.16 -1.02 -8.89
CA VAL A 22 1.70 -1.11 -9.13
C VAL A 22 1.15 -2.32 -8.40
N VAL A 23 1.75 -3.50 -8.58
CA VAL A 23 1.30 -4.74 -7.94
C VAL A 23 1.36 -4.62 -6.41
N PHE A 24 2.46 -4.14 -5.86
CA PHE A 24 2.63 -3.98 -4.41
C PHE A 24 1.69 -2.93 -3.82
N SER A 25 1.41 -1.84 -4.53
CA SER A 25 0.44 -0.83 -4.08
C SER A 25 -0.99 -1.37 -4.02
N ILE A 26 -1.38 -2.21 -4.99
CA ILE A 26 -2.68 -2.90 -4.98
C ILE A 26 -2.77 -3.85 -3.79
N ILE A 27 -1.75 -4.67 -3.57
CA ILE A 27 -1.71 -5.60 -2.43
C ILE A 27 -1.78 -4.83 -1.11
N TYR A 28 -1.02 -3.75 -0.99
CA TYR A 28 -1.03 -2.88 0.20
C TYR A 28 -2.40 -2.24 0.43
N LEU A 29 -3.07 -1.78 -0.62
CA LEU A 29 -4.40 -1.19 -0.54
C LEU A 29 -5.42 -2.21 -0.03
N LEU A 30 -5.43 -3.42 -0.61
CA LEU A 30 -6.29 -4.51 -0.15
C LEU A 30 -6.04 -4.86 1.32
N PHE A 31 -4.77 -4.98 1.70
CA PHE A 31 -4.39 -5.22 3.08
C PHE A 31 -4.87 -4.12 4.03
N SER A 32 -4.73 -2.86 3.62
CA SER A 32 -5.16 -1.69 4.41
C SER A 32 -6.68 -1.66 4.60
N ILE A 33 -7.46 -2.01 3.57
CA ILE A 33 -8.92 -2.11 3.66
C ILE A 33 -9.32 -3.21 4.66
N VAL A 34 -8.67 -4.37 4.58
CA VAL A 34 -8.93 -5.50 5.49
C VAL A 34 -8.56 -5.12 6.93
N LEU A 35 -7.45 -4.42 7.15
CA LEU A 35 -7.08 -3.90 8.46
C LEU A 35 -8.09 -2.87 8.98
N ALA A 36 -8.58 -1.97 8.14
CA ALA A 36 -9.59 -0.99 8.54
C ALA A 36 -10.89 -1.68 8.98
N LYS A 37 -11.31 -2.74 8.27
CA LYS A 37 -12.47 -3.55 8.66
C LYS A 37 -12.25 -4.26 9.99
N GLN A 38 -11.06 -4.84 10.21
CA GLN A 38 -10.71 -5.50 11.48
C GLN A 38 -10.67 -4.51 12.64
N ALA A 39 -10.11 -3.32 12.42
CA ALA A 39 -10.09 -2.25 13.41
C ALA A 39 -11.51 -1.81 13.81
N ASP A 40 -12.43 -1.67 12.84
CA ASP A 40 -13.84 -1.35 13.12
C ASP A 40 -14.56 -2.45 13.92
N ILE A 41 -14.29 -3.72 13.63
CA ILE A 41 -14.86 -4.83 14.41
C ILE A 41 -14.30 -4.82 15.83
N MET A 42 -13.00 -4.61 15.99
CA MET A 42 -12.33 -4.56 17.29
C MET A 42 -12.85 -3.41 18.16
N THR A 43 -13.06 -2.22 17.59
CA THR A 43 -13.58 -1.06 18.33
C THR A 43 -15.05 -1.24 18.73
N LYS A 44 -15.79 -2.15 18.09
CA LYS A 44 -17.17 -2.50 18.49
C LYS A 44 -17.22 -3.51 19.63
N THR A 45 -16.24 -4.41 19.73
CA THR A 45 -16.23 -5.48 20.74
C THR A 45 -15.41 -5.14 21.97
N VAL A 46 -14.34 -4.36 21.83
CA VAL A 46 -13.46 -3.98 22.92
C VAL A 46 -13.62 -2.50 23.22
N ASP A 47 -14.16 -2.18 24.39
CA ASP A 47 -14.27 -0.79 24.81
C ASP A 47 -12.90 -0.24 25.22
N THR A 48 -12.30 0.56 24.34
CA THR A 48 -10.98 1.15 24.51
C THR A 48 -11.08 2.66 24.37
N GLN A 49 -10.50 3.41 25.32
CA GLN A 49 -10.47 4.88 25.27
C GLN A 49 -9.76 5.42 24.00
N LYS A 50 -8.98 4.58 23.32
CA LYS A 50 -8.22 4.92 22.09
C LYS A 50 -8.95 4.59 20.78
N LYS A 51 -10.23 4.20 20.81
CA LYS A 51 -11.07 3.96 19.61
C LYS A 51 -10.88 4.99 18.48
N PRO A 52 -10.96 6.32 18.72
CA PRO A 52 -10.86 7.30 17.64
C PRO A 52 -9.48 7.32 16.98
N LEU A 53 -8.40 7.10 17.75
CA LEU A 53 -7.03 7.01 17.20
C LEU A 53 -6.87 5.78 16.30
N ILE A 54 -7.41 4.63 16.73
CA ILE A 54 -7.34 3.39 15.95
C ILE A 54 -8.06 3.54 14.61
N ILE A 55 -9.23 4.18 14.61
CA ILE A 55 -10.00 4.46 13.39
C ILE A 55 -9.26 5.46 12.49
N LEU A 56 -8.68 6.52 13.06
CA LEU A 56 -7.94 7.51 12.30
C LEU A 56 -6.70 6.92 11.62
N VAL A 57 -5.93 6.10 12.34
CA VAL A 57 -4.76 5.42 11.78
C VAL A 57 -5.17 4.44 10.69
N SER A 58 -6.22 3.65 10.89
CA SER A 58 -6.66 2.68 9.89
C SER A 58 -7.20 3.34 8.61
N LEU A 59 -7.92 4.45 8.73
CA LEU A 59 -8.32 5.27 7.58
C LEU A 59 -7.10 5.86 6.87
N GLY A 60 -6.11 6.34 7.63
CA GLY A 60 -4.85 6.84 7.10
C GLY A 60 -4.09 5.79 6.28
N GLN A 61 -4.07 4.53 6.73
CA GLN A 61 -3.46 3.41 6.00
C GLN A 61 -4.13 3.20 4.63
N VAL A 62 -5.47 3.24 4.59
CA VAL A 62 -6.21 3.15 3.31
C VAL A 62 -5.87 4.33 2.41
N GLY A 63 -5.83 5.55 2.96
CA GLY A 63 -5.42 6.76 2.23
C GLY A 63 -4.01 6.65 1.65
N LEU A 64 -3.04 6.13 2.43
CA LEU A 64 -1.68 5.85 1.96
C LEU A 64 -1.68 4.82 0.84
N GLY A 65 -2.48 3.75 0.93
CA GLY A 65 -2.58 2.75 -0.13
C GLY A 65 -3.10 3.33 -1.45
N VAL A 66 -4.12 4.20 -1.39
CA VAL A 66 -4.60 4.92 -2.56
C VAL A 66 -3.53 5.86 -3.10
N GLY A 67 -2.84 6.59 -2.24
CA GLY A 67 -1.74 7.48 -2.61
C GLY A 67 -0.59 6.75 -3.31
N LEU A 68 -0.19 5.59 -2.78
CA LEU A 68 0.85 4.74 -3.36
C LEU A 68 0.43 4.21 -4.74
N LEU A 69 -0.84 3.82 -4.90
CA LEU A 69 -1.34 3.34 -6.18
C LEU A 69 -1.33 4.46 -7.24
N ILE A 70 -1.83 5.64 -6.89
CA ILE A 70 -1.77 6.81 -7.77
C ILE A 70 -0.32 7.15 -8.12
N TYR A 71 0.55 7.26 -7.12
CA TYR A 71 1.97 7.55 -7.32
C TYR A 71 2.63 6.52 -8.24
N SER A 72 2.33 5.23 -8.03
CA SER A 72 2.86 4.14 -8.85
C SER A 72 2.40 4.18 -10.31
N LEU A 73 1.25 4.76 -10.62
CA LEU A 73 0.81 4.92 -12.01
C LEU A 73 1.60 6.02 -12.74
N PHE A 74 2.07 7.03 -12.00
CA PHE A 74 2.83 8.17 -12.52
C PHE A 74 4.36 8.01 -12.44
N LEU A 75 4.86 6.95 -11.80
CA LEU A 75 6.28 6.54 -11.82
C LEU A 75 6.74 6.15 -13.23
#